data_AF-A0A2E8PT93-F1
#
_entry.id   AF-A0A2E8PT93-F1
#
_cell.length_a   1.000
_cell.length_b   1.000
_cell.length_c   1.000
_cell.angle_alpha   90.00
_cell.angle_beta   90.00
_cell.angle_gamma   90.00
#
_symmetry.space_group_name_H-M   'P 1'
#
loop_
_entity.id
_entity.type
_entity.pdbx_description
1 polymer ?
#
loop_
_entity_poly.entity_id
_entity_poly.type
_entity_poly.pdbx_seq_one_letter_code
_entity_poly.pdbx_strand_id
1 'polypeptide(L)'
;MLQYLSDLVVNQAQNPWLQAILLGLATFVAEDPAILLASSLSAAGLVSTLHAFAGILIGIAVGDLGLYLLGRGGYKLLPEKVKKNPHLDKMQSFVRSYGLLAVILSRFVPGMRLPVFTAAGLARMDGRVFGLAVLIASAGWTSLVFFLSLGPLRYFLERMDSTWSIMLGMAGIITLVLVYRYISARVRKAVEQSQAAESAARLLACGPVDASKLRTLPPNSFFEFWHPGIFYIPIIFHFAYLSARYRSIGLPVLSNPGIRMGGLIGESKQEIYDSAGPVARRHILKSFAFSLRRTRSQHFLLSSAGRVREVGLHTLAPACLELLKQNRMSLPVVCKPDLGQRGDGVAFLQDYRQLEARLQSIATSLDSGAEVQYIFQRVSDYECEAGVFYVRHPDGSARITSITLKGFPVIIGDGNHTLEELIDSVDVIRSRKRIYAKRLDLNSVPAPGEYVYLVKSGNHKQGCIFLDGTSLRTSALEQAVNRICGDLPDFYFGRLDIRFPDVNHLRAGTDLQVVEINGAGAEATHIWDPRARLMESYRTLFYHWNLVFALGNSNRRAGLKPPAGWTLLRELRAYLRLASNYGVSD
;
A
#
# COMPACT_ATOMS: atom_id res chain seq x y z
N MET A 1 35.20 30.21 59.88
CA MET A 1 33.88 29.80 59.35
C MET A 1 33.63 30.30 57.92
N LEU A 2 33.67 31.61 57.66
CA LEU A 2 33.51 32.16 56.29
C LEU A 2 34.56 31.67 55.28
N GLN A 3 35.82 31.56 55.70
CA GLN A 3 36.91 31.05 54.85
C GLN A 3 36.78 29.56 54.56
N TYR A 4 36.41 28.76 55.56
CA TYR A 4 36.07 27.34 55.38
C TYR A 4 34.89 27.12 54.42
N LEU A 5 33.86 27.97 54.49
CA LEU A 5 32.73 27.93 53.55
C LEU A 5 33.16 28.35 52.13
N SER A 6 34.03 29.36 52.01
CA SER A 6 34.59 29.79 50.72
C SER A 6 35.41 28.68 50.07
N ASP A 7 36.31 28.05 50.83
CA ASP A 7 37.17 26.97 50.32
C ASP A 7 36.35 25.73 49.97
N LEU A 8 35.29 25.43 50.73
CA LEU A 8 34.36 24.36 50.41
C LEU A 8 33.59 24.64 49.10
N VAL A 9 33.13 25.88 48.90
CA VAL A 9 32.43 26.29 47.67
C VAL A 9 33.36 26.26 46.46
N VAL A 10 34.60 26.72 46.59
CA VAL A 10 35.60 26.70 45.52
C VAL A 10 36.00 25.26 45.16
N ASN A 11 36.23 24.40 46.16
CA ASN A 11 36.54 22.99 45.92
C ASN A 11 35.37 22.23 45.27
N GLN A 12 34.12 22.53 45.66
CA GLN A 12 32.95 21.97 45.00
C GLN A 12 32.76 22.51 43.58
N ALA A 13 33.03 23.79 43.34
CA ALA A 13 32.95 24.40 42.00
C ALA A 13 33.96 23.82 41.01
N GLN A 14 35.07 23.26 41.49
CA GLN A 14 36.08 22.56 40.68
C GLN A 14 35.79 21.06 40.52
N ASN A 15 34.73 20.52 41.13
CA ASN A 15 34.35 19.13 40.97
C ASN A 15 33.85 18.88 39.54
N PRO A 16 34.56 18.06 38.73
CA PRO A 16 34.25 17.89 37.32
C PRO A 16 32.89 17.21 37.07
N TRP A 17 32.41 16.42 38.03
CA TRP A 17 31.07 15.81 37.97
C TRP A 17 29.97 16.83 38.25
N LEU A 18 30.20 17.73 39.22
CA LEU A 18 29.25 18.81 39.51
C LEU A 18 29.14 19.76 38.31
N GLN A 19 30.28 20.12 37.70
CA GLN A 19 30.32 20.91 36.47
C GLN A 19 29.57 20.23 35.33
N ALA A 20 29.76 18.92 35.12
CA ALA A 20 29.03 18.15 34.11
C ALA A 20 27.51 18.16 34.35
N ILE A 21 27.07 17.99 35.60
CA ILE A 21 25.66 18.03 35.97
C ILE A 21 25.06 19.41 35.72
N LEU A 22 25.74 20.48 36.15
CA LEU A 22 25.27 21.86 35.96
C LEU A 22 25.16 22.22 34.47
N LEU A 23 26.14 21.82 33.66
CA LEU A 23 26.09 22.00 32.21
C LEU A 23 24.95 21.17 31.57
N GLY A 24 24.74 19.95 32.02
CA GLY A 24 23.61 19.12 31.61
C GLY A 24 22.25 19.74 31.99
N LEU A 25 22.15 20.38 33.15
CA LEU A 25 20.93 21.10 33.55
C LEU A 25 20.68 22.36 32.70
N ALA A 26 21.74 23.04 32.27
CA ALA A 26 21.63 24.21 31.41
C ALA A 26 20.96 23.90 30.06
N THR A 27 21.07 22.66 29.56
CA THR A 27 20.46 22.27 28.28
C THR A 27 18.93 22.28 28.31
N PHE A 28 18.31 22.20 29.49
CA PHE A 28 16.86 22.27 29.65
C PHE A 28 16.31 23.68 29.45
N VAL A 29 17.13 24.70 29.72
CA VAL A 29 16.76 26.10 29.50
C VAL A 29 17.03 26.48 28.05
N ALA A 30 18.24 26.21 27.57
CA ALA A 30 18.64 26.52 26.20
C ALA A 30 19.73 25.53 25.73
N GLU A 31 19.31 24.52 24.96
CA GLU A 31 20.19 23.45 24.47
C GLU A 31 21.41 23.98 23.69
N ASP A 32 21.20 24.73 22.61
CA ASP A 32 22.29 25.15 21.72
C ASP A 32 23.29 26.13 22.39
N PRO A 33 22.84 27.15 23.16
CA PRO A 33 23.73 27.97 23.98
C PRO A 33 24.51 27.19 25.05
N ALA A 34 23.90 26.17 25.66
CA ALA A 34 24.58 25.34 26.65
C ALA A 34 25.73 24.52 26.04
N ILE A 35 25.56 24.01 24.80
CA ILE A 35 26.64 23.34 24.05
C ILE A 35 27.81 24.31 23.83
N LEU A 36 27.54 25.54 23.40
CA LEU A 36 28.56 26.56 23.16
C LEU A 36 29.27 26.95 24.47
N LEU A 37 28.52 27.18 25.54
CA LEU A 37 29.08 27.49 26.86
C LEU A 37 30.01 26.38 27.36
N ALA A 38 29.58 25.12 27.27
CA ALA A 38 30.37 23.97 27.69
C ALA A 38 31.66 23.84 26.87
N SER A 39 31.59 24.09 25.56
CA SER A 39 32.75 24.12 24.68
C SER A 39 33.71 25.25 25.05
N SER A 40 33.21 26.48 25.27
CA SER A 40 34.02 27.62 25.68
C SER A 40 34.71 27.41 27.03
N LEU A 41 33.99 26.89 28.03
CA LEU A 41 34.56 26.57 29.35
C LEU A 41 35.63 25.47 29.25
N SER A 42 35.42 24.49 28.35
CA SER A 42 36.44 23.49 28.09
C SER A 42 37.67 24.06 27.39
N ALA A 43 37.47 24.95 26.43
CA ALA A 43 38.54 25.62 25.70
C ALA A 43 39.36 26.58 26.59
N ALA A 44 38.76 27.11 27.65
CA ALA A 44 39.41 27.91 28.69
C ALA A 44 40.15 27.06 29.75
N GLY A 45 40.08 25.73 29.66
CA GLY A 45 40.68 24.83 30.64
C GLY A 45 39.97 24.78 31.99
N LEU A 46 38.80 25.43 32.11
CA LEU A 46 38.03 25.50 33.36
C LEU A 46 37.26 24.20 33.64
N VAL A 47 36.92 23.45 32.58
CA VAL A 47 36.20 22.18 32.65
C VAL A 47 36.89 21.17 31.73
N SER A 48 37.06 19.94 32.20
CA SER A 48 37.55 18.84 31.38
C SER A 48 36.63 18.61 30.17
N THR A 49 37.19 18.50 28.96
CA THR A 49 36.43 18.28 27.71
C THR A 49 35.51 17.07 27.80
N LEU A 50 35.99 15.98 28.42
CA LEU A 50 35.19 14.77 28.61
C LEU A 50 33.96 15.04 29.47
N HIS A 51 34.12 15.76 30.58
CA HIS A 51 33.04 16.03 31.53
C HIS A 51 32.04 17.05 30.97
N ALA A 52 32.53 18.10 30.31
CA ALA A 52 31.69 19.07 29.60
C ALA A 52 30.84 18.40 28.51
N PHE A 53 31.47 17.57 27.66
CA PHE A 53 30.78 16.88 26.58
C PHE A 53 29.79 15.84 27.11
N ALA A 54 30.19 15.01 28.08
CA ALA A 54 29.33 13.99 28.66
C ALA A 54 28.12 14.61 29.38
N GLY A 55 28.33 15.66 30.17
CA GLY A 55 27.25 16.39 30.86
C GLY A 55 26.21 16.94 29.90
N ILE A 56 26.65 17.60 28.82
CA ILE A 56 25.77 18.12 27.78
C ILE A 56 25.03 17.00 27.04
N LEU A 57 25.74 15.96 26.59
CA LEU A 57 25.12 14.86 25.83
C LEU A 57 24.05 14.15 26.66
N ILE A 58 24.34 13.89 27.94
CA ILE A 58 23.40 13.26 28.87
C ILE A 58 22.21 14.20 29.12
N GLY A 59 22.45 15.47 29.42
CA GLY A 59 21.39 16.46 29.66
C GLY A 59 20.39 16.54 28.50
N ILE A 60 20.90 16.58 27.27
CA ILE A 60 20.05 16.61 26.07
C ILE A 60 19.29 15.30 25.88
N ALA A 61 19.97 14.15 26.00
CA ALA A 61 19.30 12.85 25.84
C ALA A 61 18.18 12.65 26.88
N VAL A 62 18.39 13.10 28.11
CA VAL A 62 17.37 13.08 29.18
C VAL A 62 16.21 14.02 28.85
N GLY A 63 16.49 15.25 28.39
CA GLY A 63 15.46 16.21 27.96
C GLY A 63 14.58 15.67 26.83
N ASP A 64 15.20 15.13 25.78
CA ASP A 64 14.52 14.56 24.63
C ASP A 64 13.66 13.33 25.00
N LEU A 65 14.17 12.47 25.88
CA LEU A 65 13.40 11.36 26.43
C LEU A 65 12.23 11.85 27.29
N GLY A 66 12.42 12.93 28.05
CA GLY A 66 11.37 13.59 28.81
C GLY A 66 10.21 14.04 27.93
N LEU A 67 10.49 14.69 26.79
CA LEU A 67 9.47 15.10 25.80
C LEU A 67 8.68 13.90 25.25
N TYR A 68 9.38 12.81 24.94
CA TYR A 68 8.74 11.57 24.50
C TYR A 68 7.84 10.95 25.59
N LEU A 69 8.30 10.90 26.84
CA LEU A 69 7.52 10.37 27.96
C LEU A 69 6.31 11.25 28.26
N LEU A 70 6.45 12.58 28.16
CA LEU A 70 5.34 13.52 28.23
C LEU A 70 4.29 13.24 27.16
N GLY A 71 4.70 12.93 25.93
CA GLY A 71 3.78 12.51 24.88
C GLY A 71 3.10 11.17 25.17
N ARG A 72 3.86 10.18 25.64
CA ARG A 72 3.40 8.80 25.87
C ARG A 72 2.44 8.67 27.06
N GLY A 73 2.71 9.42 28.14
CA GLY A 73 1.92 9.39 29.38
C GLY A 73 0.96 10.58 29.54
N GLY A 74 1.38 11.78 29.13
CA GLY A 74 0.66 13.03 29.34
C GLY A 74 -0.58 13.21 28.47
N TYR A 75 -0.73 12.48 27.36
CA TYR A 75 -1.92 12.57 26.50
C TYR A 75 -3.24 12.33 27.27
N LYS A 76 -3.23 11.44 28.26
CA LYS A 76 -4.43 11.16 29.08
C LYS A 76 -4.85 12.34 29.95
N LEU A 77 -3.92 13.22 30.30
CA LEU A 77 -4.12 14.37 31.18
C LEU A 77 -4.49 15.64 30.40
N LEU A 78 -4.40 15.62 29.06
CA LEU A 78 -4.72 16.78 28.23
C LEU A 78 -6.24 17.02 28.14
N PRO A 79 -6.71 18.29 28.14
CA PRO A 79 -8.11 18.62 27.89
C PRO A 79 -8.58 18.19 26.49
N GLU A 80 -9.85 17.80 26.35
CA GLU A 80 -10.45 17.37 25.07
C GLU A 80 -10.32 18.41 23.94
N LYS A 81 -10.33 19.71 24.27
CA LYS A 81 -10.10 20.79 23.30
C LYS A 81 -8.70 20.73 22.66
N VAL A 82 -7.68 20.31 23.42
CA VAL A 82 -6.30 20.18 22.93
C VAL A 82 -6.14 18.91 22.11
N LYS A 83 -6.82 17.82 22.48
CA LYS A 83 -6.81 16.56 21.73
C LYS A 83 -7.44 16.69 20.33
N LYS A 84 -8.42 17.58 20.17
CA LYS A 84 -9.09 17.87 18.88
C LYS A 84 -8.41 18.97 18.06
N ASN A 85 -7.22 19.43 18.47
CA ASN A 85 -6.53 20.49 17.75
C ASN A 85 -5.92 19.94 16.44
N PRO A 86 -6.23 20.53 15.26
CA PRO A 86 -5.71 20.09 13.96
C PRO A 86 -4.17 20.06 13.88
N HIS A 87 -3.47 20.87 14.69
CA HIS A 87 -2.01 20.86 14.76
C HIS A 87 -1.48 19.56 15.38
N LEU A 88 -2.18 18.99 16.37
CA LEU A 88 -1.79 17.75 17.03
C LEU A 88 -1.90 16.56 16.07
N ASP A 89 -2.94 16.55 15.23
CA ASP A 89 -3.13 15.55 14.17
C ASP A 89 -2.07 15.69 13.05
N LYS A 90 -1.72 16.91 12.66
CA LYS A 90 -0.61 17.17 11.72
C LYS A 90 0.73 16.68 12.28
N MET A 91 0.98 16.86 13.57
CA MET A 91 2.22 16.42 14.21
C MET A 91 2.30 14.89 14.33
N GLN A 92 1.20 14.23 14.70
CA GLN A 92 1.12 12.77 14.71
C GLN A 92 1.25 12.17 13.30
N SER A 93 0.63 12.78 12.30
CA SER A 93 0.71 12.29 10.92
C SER A 93 2.14 12.40 10.38
N PHE A 94 2.87 13.47 10.71
CA PHE A 94 4.28 13.61 10.34
C PHE A 94 5.15 12.47 10.89
N VAL A 95 4.99 12.11 12.18
CA VAL A 95 5.73 10.98 12.77
C VAL A 95 5.28 9.64 12.19
N ARG A 96 3.98 9.45 11.92
CA ARG A 96 3.47 8.23 11.28
C ARG A 96 4.00 8.05 9.85
N SER A 97 4.19 9.13 9.11
CA SER A 97 4.65 9.08 7.71
C SER A 97 6.15 8.83 7.57
N TYR A 98 6.98 9.38 8.47
CA TYR A 98 8.44 9.31 8.34
C TYR A 98 9.14 8.46 9.42
N GLY A 99 8.42 8.05 10.47
CA GLY A 99 8.93 7.16 11.52
C GLY A 99 10.21 7.67 12.17
N LEU A 100 11.25 6.84 12.16
CA LEU A 100 12.57 7.16 12.71
C LEU A 100 13.21 8.39 12.05
N LEU A 101 12.95 8.59 10.76
CA LEU A 101 13.54 9.68 9.99
C LEU A 101 13.00 11.04 10.47
N ALA A 102 11.74 11.13 10.90
CA ALA A 102 11.19 12.35 11.49
C ALA A 102 11.95 12.74 12.76
N VAL A 103 12.21 11.77 13.64
CA VAL A 103 12.91 11.99 14.91
C VAL A 103 14.31 12.53 14.64
N ILE A 104 15.07 11.90 13.74
CA ILE A 104 16.43 12.32 13.38
C ILE A 104 16.43 13.70 12.71
N LEU A 105 15.57 13.91 11.71
CA LEU A 105 15.53 15.18 10.95
C LEU A 105 15.06 16.36 11.78
N SER A 106 14.19 16.14 12.77
CA SER A 106 13.70 17.20 13.66
C SER A 106 14.82 17.89 14.45
N ARG A 107 15.96 17.20 14.63
CA ARG A 107 17.12 17.76 15.34
C ARG A 107 17.78 18.90 14.58
N PHE A 108 17.78 18.80 13.25
CA PHE A 108 18.38 19.77 12.33
C PHE A 108 17.45 20.95 12.00
N VAL A 109 16.23 20.95 12.55
CA VAL A 109 15.23 22.00 12.30
C VAL A 109 14.88 22.67 13.64
N PRO A 110 15.25 23.96 13.83
CA PRO A 110 14.91 24.69 15.04
C PRO A 110 13.40 24.66 15.33
N GLY A 111 13.05 24.39 16.59
CA GLY A 111 11.65 24.34 17.04
C GLY A 111 10.87 23.07 16.72
N MET A 112 11.42 22.11 15.96
CA MET A 112 10.71 20.86 15.60
C MET A 112 10.86 19.73 16.62
N ARG A 113 11.85 19.80 17.52
CA ARG A 113 12.15 18.74 18.50
C ARG A 113 10.98 18.50 19.46
N LEU A 114 10.51 19.57 20.09
CA LEU A 114 9.37 19.53 21.00
C LEU A 114 8.11 18.92 20.34
N PRO A 115 7.65 19.40 19.17
CA PRO A 115 6.46 18.82 18.56
C PRO A 115 6.69 17.36 18.09
N VAL A 116 7.84 17.04 17.51
CA VAL A 116 8.09 15.69 16.95
C VAL A 116 8.28 14.64 18.04
N PHE A 117 9.06 14.92 19.10
CA PHE A 117 9.33 13.94 20.17
C PHE A 117 8.09 13.67 21.01
N THR A 118 7.33 14.73 21.33
CA THR A 118 6.04 14.59 22.02
C THR A 118 5.05 13.80 21.15
N ALA A 119 4.98 14.07 19.84
CA ALA A 119 4.12 13.31 18.92
C ALA A 119 4.56 11.84 18.76
N ALA A 120 5.86 11.54 18.78
CA ALA A 120 6.38 10.18 18.76
C ALA A 120 5.98 9.38 20.01
N GLY A 121 6.00 10.04 21.17
CA GLY A 121 5.46 9.49 22.42
C GLY A 121 3.95 9.21 22.32
N LEU A 122 3.19 10.17 21.82
CA LEU A 122 1.74 10.05 21.62
C LEU A 122 1.37 8.91 20.68
N ALA A 123 2.14 8.76 19.59
CA ALA A 123 2.00 7.69 18.62
C ALA A 123 2.49 6.32 19.14
N ARG A 124 2.96 6.25 20.40
CA ARG A 124 3.47 5.05 21.07
C ARG A 124 4.61 4.35 20.31
N MET A 125 5.47 5.11 19.64
CA MET A 125 6.69 4.58 19.03
C MET A 125 7.49 3.76 20.05
N ASP A 126 8.15 2.67 19.64
CA ASP A 126 8.95 1.85 20.55
C ASP A 126 10.03 2.70 21.24
N GLY A 127 10.09 2.63 22.57
CA GLY A 127 10.96 3.50 23.37
C GLY A 127 12.45 3.19 23.19
N ARG A 128 12.82 1.94 22.88
CA ARG A 128 14.21 1.55 22.63
C ARG A 128 14.69 2.12 21.30
N VAL A 129 13.84 2.00 20.27
CA VAL A 129 14.11 2.55 18.94
C VAL A 129 14.20 4.07 18.98
N PHE A 130 13.26 4.72 19.67
CA PHE A 130 13.29 6.18 19.86
C PHE A 130 14.55 6.62 20.61
N GLY A 131 14.83 6.00 21.75
CA GLY A 131 16.00 6.34 22.58
C GLY A 131 17.32 6.18 21.84
N LEU A 132 17.49 5.10 21.07
CA LEU A 132 18.69 4.88 20.27
C LEU A 132 18.86 5.94 19.17
N ALA A 133 17.78 6.28 18.46
CA ALA A 133 17.83 7.30 17.42
C ALA A 133 18.11 8.70 17.98
N VAL A 134 17.51 9.04 19.11
CA VAL A 134 17.81 10.30 19.83
C VAL A 134 19.26 10.32 20.26
N LEU A 135 19.77 9.25 20.87
CA LEU A 135 21.17 9.17 21.29
C LEU A 135 22.14 9.39 20.12
N ILE A 136 21.91 8.70 18.99
CA ILE A 136 22.75 8.83 17.79
C ILE A 136 22.67 10.25 17.22
N ALA A 137 21.45 10.79 17.08
CA ALA A 137 21.26 12.15 16.58
C ALA A 137 21.88 13.19 17.53
N SER A 138 21.76 12.99 18.84
CA SER A 138 22.35 13.86 19.88
C SER A 138 23.85 13.83 19.81
N ALA A 139 24.44 12.63 19.83
CA ALA A 139 25.87 12.47 19.75
C ALA A 139 26.42 13.12 18.48
N GLY A 140 25.75 12.94 17.32
CA GLY A 140 26.15 13.56 16.06
C GLY A 140 26.10 15.09 16.09
N TRP A 141 24.95 15.67 16.49
CA TRP A 141 24.77 17.13 16.53
C TRP A 141 25.66 17.79 17.59
N THR A 142 25.65 17.26 18.81
CA THR A 142 26.48 17.79 19.91
C THR A 142 27.95 17.69 19.56
N SER A 143 28.44 16.58 18.98
CA SER A 143 29.84 16.49 18.54
C SER A 143 30.17 17.52 17.48
N LEU A 144 29.29 17.69 16.48
CA LEU A 144 29.47 18.67 15.43
C LEU A 144 29.61 20.08 16.02
N VAL A 145 28.63 20.54 16.81
CA VAL A 145 28.64 21.91 17.36
C VAL A 145 29.74 22.09 18.39
N PHE A 146 29.94 21.14 19.29
CA PHE A 146 30.92 21.23 20.38
C PHE A 146 32.35 21.24 19.87
N PHE A 147 32.75 20.31 18.99
CA PHE A 147 34.14 20.26 18.51
C PHE A 147 34.43 21.30 17.41
N LEU A 148 33.44 21.68 16.59
CA LEU A 148 33.61 22.81 15.68
C LEU A 148 33.81 24.12 16.45
N SER A 149 33.09 24.31 17.57
CA SER A 149 33.26 25.49 18.43
C SER A 149 34.58 25.47 19.20
N LEU A 150 35.09 24.30 19.59
CA LEU A 150 36.34 24.15 20.34
C LEU A 150 37.58 24.53 19.52
N GLY A 151 37.59 24.19 18.22
CA GLY A 151 38.78 24.32 17.37
C GLY A 151 38.58 25.26 16.17
N PRO A 152 37.99 24.81 15.06
CA PRO A 152 37.90 25.58 13.81
C PRO A 152 37.23 26.95 13.95
N LEU A 153 36.13 27.03 14.69
CA LEU A 153 35.41 28.30 14.89
C LEU A 153 36.23 29.27 15.73
N ARG A 154 36.87 28.79 16.80
CA ARG A 154 37.75 29.60 17.64
C ARG A 154 38.97 30.08 16.85
N TYR A 155 39.63 29.19 16.11
CA TYR A 155 40.75 29.50 15.23
C TYR A 155 40.37 30.55 14.17
N PHE A 156 39.16 30.46 13.64
CA PHE A 156 38.60 31.42 12.70
C PHE A 156 38.33 32.76 13.38
N LEU A 157 37.61 32.80 14.51
CA LEU A 157 37.30 34.00 15.29
C LEU A 157 38.55 34.74 15.79
N GLU A 158 39.58 34.02 16.24
CA GLU A 158 40.85 34.61 16.69
C GLU A 158 41.71 35.18 15.55
N ARG A 159 41.41 34.84 14.29
CA ARG A 159 42.05 35.38 13.08
C ARG A 159 41.13 36.31 12.27
N MET A 160 39.95 36.63 12.82
CA MET A 160 38.96 37.54 12.20
C MET A 160 39.31 39.01 12.45
N ASP A 161 40.49 39.47 12.02
CA ASP A 161 40.89 40.89 12.14
C ASP A 161 40.65 41.70 10.85
N SER A 162 40.04 41.10 9.81
CA SER A 162 39.91 41.71 8.48
C SER A 162 38.47 41.67 7.94
N THR A 163 38.05 42.72 7.22
CA THR A 163 36.74 42.85 6.53
C THR A 163 36.38 41.62 5.67
N TRP A 164 37.38 40.97 5.08
CA TRP A 164 37.20 39.75 4.27
C TRP A 164 36.68 38.55 5.07
N SER A 165 37.05 38.46 6.34
CA SER A 165 36.64 37.36 7.22
C SER A 165 35.17 37.51 7.67
N ILE A 166 34.71 38.75 7.86
CA ILE A 166 33.29 39.08 8.10
C ILE A 166 32.47 38.76 6.84
N MET A 167 32.97 39.08 5.64
CA MET A 167 32.30 38.74 4.39
C MET A 167 32.18 37.23 4.17
N LEU A 168 33.22 36.45 4.49
CA LEU A 168 33.18 34.98 4.44
C LEU A 168 32.21 34.39 5.47
N GLY A 169 32.16 34.94 6.69
CA GLY A 169 31.17 34.56 7.70
C GLY A 169 29.74 34.83 7.25
N MET A 170 29.47 36.00 6.69
CA MET A 170 28.17 36.34 6.11
C MET A 170 27.81 35.44 4.93
N ALA A 171 28.76 35.15 4.03
CA ALA A 171 28.55 34.23 2.91
C ALA A 171 28.23 32.80 3.39
N GLY A 172 28.88 32.33 4.46
CA GLY A 172 28.58 31.06 5.10
C GLY A 172 27.16 31.01 5.67
N ILE A 173 26.73 32.05 6.39
CA ILE A 173 25.37 32.18 6.92
C ILE A 173 24.34 32.21 5.79
N ILE A 174 24.57 33.01 4.74
CA ILE A 174 23.70 33.09 3.57
C ILE A 174 23.58 31.71 2.89
N THR A 175 24.69 31.00 2.71
CA THR A 175 24.70 29.66 2.12
C THR A 175 23.90 28.68 2.98
N LEU A 176 24.06 28.72 4.30
CA LEU A 176 23.32 27.86 5.23
C LEU A 176 21.81 28.14 5.19
N VAL A 177 21.42 29.42 5.12
CA VAL A 177 20.03 29.85 4.95
C VAL A 177 19.45 29.38 3.60
N LEU A 178 20.22 29.47 2.51
CA LEU A 178 19.80 28.99 1.19
C LEU A 178 19.61 27.48 1.17
N VAL A 179 20.54 26.71 1.77
CA VAL A 179 20.43 25.25 1.91
C VAL A 179 19.21 24.88 2.75
N TYR A 180 18.99 25.57 3.88
CA TYR A 180 17.79 25.38 4.71
C TYR A 180 16.50 25.67 3.94
N ARG A 181 16.44 26.78 3.18
CA ARG A 181 15.28 27.12 2.34
C ARG A 181 15.04 26.07 1.26
N TYR A 182 16.10 25.58 0.62
CA TYR A 182 16.00 24.54 -0.39
C TYR A 182 15.47 23.21 0.17
N ILE A 183 16.06 22.71 1.27
CA ILE A 183 15.63 21.48 1.92
C ILE A 183 14.20 21.62 2.46
N SER A 184 13.89 22.71 3.17
CA SER A 184 12.56 22.94 3.72
C SER A 184 11.47 23.12 2.64
N ALA A 185 11.80 23.70 1.49
CA ALA A 185 10.88 23.79 0.36
C ALA A 185 10.64 22.41 -0.27
N ARG A 186 11.67 21.57 -0.42
CA ARG A 186 11.54 20.18 -0.90
C ARG A 186 10.70 19.33 0.04
N VAL A 187 10.93 19.44 1.35
CA VAL A 187 10.14 18.73 2.37
C VAL A 187 8.69 19.21 2.38
N ARG A 188 8.43 20.53 2.39
CA ARG A 188 7.06 21.07 2.31
C ARG A 188 6.31 20.60 1.06
N LYS A 189 6.94 20.71 -0.10
CA LYS A 189 6.35 20.26 -1.37
C LYS A 189 6.06 18.75 -1.36
N ALA A 190 6.94 17.94 -0.78
CA ALA A 190 6.71 16.50 -0.63
C ALA A 190 5.54 16.18 0.32
N VAL A 191 5.41 16.91 1.43
CA VAL A 191 4.30 16.77 2.39
C VAL A 191 2.97 17.21 1.77
N GLU A 192 2.93 18.37 1.10
CA GLU A 192 1.75 18.89 0.41
C GLU A 192 1.30 17.95 -0.71
N GLN A 193 2.23 17.42 -1.51
CA GLN A 193 1.94 16.43 -2.56
C GLN A 193 1.41 15.12 -1.98
N SER A 194 1.94 14.65 -0.84
CA SER A 194 1.46 13.43 -0.19
C SER A 194 0.04 13.62 0.39
N GLN A 195 -0.25 14.77 1.01
CA GLN A 195 -1.57 15.08 1.58
C GLN A 195 -2.63 15.32 0.49
N ALA A 196 -2.26 16.01 -0.60
CA ALA A 196 -3.12 16.21 -1.76
C ALA A 196 -3.39 14.89 -2.51
N ALA A 197 -2.37 14.04 -2.68
CA ALA A 197 -2.54 12.72 -3.28
C ALA A 197 -3.43 11.80 -2.43
N GLU A 198 -3.32 11.85 -1.11
CA GLU A 198 -4.19 11.10 -0.19
C GLU A 198 -5.64 11.62 -0.22
N SER A 199 -5.84 12.93 -0.32
CA SER A 199 -7.17 13.55 -0.40
C SER A 199 -7.85 13.31 -1.76
N ALA A 200 -7.08 13.32 -2.85
CA ALA A 200 -7.56 12.97 -4.19
C ALA A 200 -7.85 11.47 -4.32
N ALA A 201 -6.98 10.60 -3.76
CA ALA A 201 -7.24 9.16 -3.72
C ALA A 201 -8.52 8.83 -2.95
N ARG A 202 -8.84 9.55 -1.87
CA ARG A 202 -10.11 9.41 -1.13
C ARG A 202 -11.35 9.73 -1.97
N LEU A 203 -11.23 10.64 -2.94
CA LEU A 203 -12.34 11.12 -3.76
C LEU A 203 -12.53 10.32 -5.07
N LEU A 204 -11.48 9.61 -5.52
CA LEU A 204 -11.43 8.92 -6.82
C LEU A 204 -11.46 7.39 -6.74
N ALA A 205 -11.39 6.82 -5.54
CA ALA A 205 -11.23 5.38 -5.31
C ALA A 205 -12.54 4.59 -5.14
N CYS A 206 -13.68 5.27 -5.23
CA CYS A 206 -14.95 4.74 -4.80
C CYS A 206 -15.97 4.75 -5.94
N GLY A 207 -16.36 3.56 -6.39
CA GLY A 207 -17.53 3.39 -7.25
C GLY A 207 -17.46 4.09 -8.61
N PRO A 208 -18.62 4.45 -9.19
CA PRO A 208 -18.69 5.29 -10.37
C PRO A 208 -18.03 6.65 -10.11
N VAL A 209 -16.93 6.91 -10.81
CA VAL A 209 -16.16 8.15 -10.70
C VAL A 209 -16.51 9.04 -11.87
N ASP A 210 -17.19 10.15 -11.61
CA ASP A 210 -17.41 11.18 -12.63
C ASP A 210 -16.06 11.58 -13.26
N ALA A 211 -15.98 11.44 -14.59
CA ALA A 211 -14.81 11.78 -15.39
C ALA A 211 -14.28 13.20 -15.10
N SER A 212 -15.17 14.15 -14.76
CA SER A 212 -14.78 15.52 -14.42
C SER A 212 -13.79 15.58 -13.25
N LYS A 213 -13.89 14.66 -12.29
CA LYS A 213 -13.01 14.57 -11.11
C LYS A 213 -11.63 14.02 -11.46
N LEU A 214 -11.48 13.38 -12.61
CA LEU A 214 -10.25 12.74 -13.07
C LEU A 214 -9.36 13.66 -13.92
N ARG A 215 -9.77 14.91 -14.16
CA ARG A 215 -9.05 15.90 -14.98
C ARG A 215 -7.61 16.19 -14.51
N THR A 216 -7.31 15.95 -13.24
CA THR A 216 -5.96 16.18 -12.69
C THR A 216 -5.00 15.01 -12.92
N LEU A 217 -5.50 13.85 -13.38
CA LEU A 217 -4.65 12.69 -13.64
C LEU A 217 -3.97 12.81 -15.01
N PRO A 218 -2.71 12.38 -15.13
CA PRO A 218 -2.07 12.27 -16.44
C PRO A 218 -2.79 11.21 -17.29
N PRO A 219 -2.63 11.24 -18.63
CA PRO A 219 -3.32 10.32 -19.53
C PRO A 219 -3.09 8.84 -19.18
N ASN A 220 -1.85 8.46 -18.91
CA ASN A 220 -1.41 7.12 -18.51
C ASN A 220 0.03 7.19 -18.01
N SER A 221 0.50 6.12 -17.37
CA SER A 221 1.92 5.97 -17.15
C SER A 221 2.61 5.64 -18.48
N PHE A 222 3.88 5.99 -18.61
CA PHE A 222 4.65 5.81 -19.85
C PHE A 222 4.62 4.37 -20.40
N PHE A 223 4.41 3.38 -19.52
CA PHE A 223 4.46 1.96 -19.83
C PHE A 223 3.11 1.23 -19.68
N GLU A 224 2.03 1.92 -19.29
CA GLU A 224 0.77 1.28 -18.88
C GLU A 224 0.19 0.32 -19.93
N PHE A 225 0.27 0.71 -21.21
CA PHE A 225 -0.24 -0.07 -22.34
C PHE A 225 0.87 -0.66 -23.21
N TRP A 226 2.08 -0.80 -22.68
CA TRP A 226 3.15 -1.49 -23.40
C TRP A 226 2.77 -2.94 -23.67
N HIS A 227 3.28 -3.48 -24.78
CA HIS A 227 3.08 -4.89 -25.09
C HIS A 227 3.63 -5.74 -23.93
N PRO A 228 2.86 -6.73 -23.40
CA PRO A 228 3.31 -7.54 -22.27
C PRO A 228 4.67 -8.21 -22.53
N GLY A 229 4.92 -8.67 -23.75
CA GLY A 229 6.20 -9.27 -24.13
C GLY A 229 7.41 -8.35 -24.00
N ILE A 230 7.22 -7.02 -23.94
CA ILE A 230 8.29 -6.03 -23.72
C ILE A 230 8.39 -5.70 -22.23
N PHE A 231 7.26 -5.36 -21.60
CA PHE A 231 7.22 -4.96 -20.20
C PHE A 231 7.73 -6.07 -19.25
N TYR A 232 7.41 -7.34 -19.52
CA TYR A 232 7.81 -8.43 -18.63
C TYR A 232 9.23 -8.97 -18.89
N ILE A 233 10.00 -8.45 -19.86
CA ILE A 233 11.37 -8.93 -20.15
C ILE A 233 12.25 -8.92 -18.88
N PRO A 234 12.35 -7.83 -18.10
CA PRO A 234 13.16 -7.82 -16.89
C PRO A 234 12.68 -8.82 -15.84
N ILE A 235 11.36 -9.06 -15.78
CA ILE A 235 10.76 -10.01 -14.83
C ILE A 235 11.11 -11.45 -15.20
N ILE A 236 11.11 -11.80 -16.49
CA ILE A 236 11.52 -13.12 -16.99
C ILE A 236 12.98 -13.41 -16.60
N PHE A 237 13.89 -12.46 -16.83
CA PHE A 237 15.30 -12.61 -16.43
C PHE A 237 15.45 -12.74 -14.92
N HIS A 238 14.71 -11.95 -14.14
CA HIS A 238 14.74 -12.03 -12.69
C HIS A 238 14.20 -13.38 -12.18
N PHE A 239 13.10 -13.87 -12.74
CA PHE A 239 12.55 -15.18 -12.42
C PHE A 239 13.54 -16.31 -12.75
N ALA A 240 14.22 -16.24 -13.91
CA ALA A 240 15.26 -17.19 -14.29
C ALA A 240 16.44 -17.17 -13.30
N TYR A 241 16.90 -15.98 -12.91
CA TYR A 241 17.92 -15.80 -11.87
C TYR A 241 17.51 -16.44 -10.55
N LEU A 242 16.28 -16.18 -10.06
CA LEU A 242 15.78 -16.78 -8.82
C LEU A 242 15.63 -18.30 -8.93
N SER A 243 15.14 -18.79 -10.07
CA SER A 243 15.04 -20.22 -10.35
C SER A 243 16.40 -20.91 -10.30
N ALA A 244 17.44 -20.29 -10.86
CA ALA A 244 18.81 -20.78 -10.79
C ALA A 244 19.37 -20.72 -9.36
N ARG A 245 19.22 -19.58 -8.68
CA ARG A 245 19.66 -19.36 -7.29
C ARG A 245 19.07 -20.38 -6.32
N TYR A 246 17.77 -20.66 -6.44
CA TYR A 246 17.08 -21.62 -5.59
C TYR A 246 17.05 -23.05 -6.15
N ARG A 247 17.62 -23.27 -7.34
CA ARG A 247 17.69 -24.55 -8.04
C ARG A 247 16.32 -25.21 -8.24
N SER A 248 15.28 -24.41 -8.50
CA SER A 248 13.92 -24.91 -8.70
C SER A 248 13.04 -23.87 -9.38
N ILE A 249 12.50 -24.24 -10.55
CA ILE A 249 11.54 -23.41 -11.31
C ILE A 249 10.15 -23.46 -10.67
N GLY A 250 9.75 -24.62 -10.12
CA GLY A 250 8.44 -24.80 -9.48
C GLY A 250 8.35 -24.29 -8.04
N LEU A 251 9.42 -23.70 -7.50
CA LEU A 251 9.44 -23.23 -6.12
C LEU A 251 8.34 -22.22 -5.74
N PRO A 252 7.94 -21.28 -6.62
CA PRO A 252 6.85 -20.35 -6.35
C PRO A 252 5.53 -21.00 -5.93
N VAL A 253 5.25 -22.22 -6.39
CA VAL A 253 4.03 -22.97 -6.02
C VAL A 253 3.96 -23.19 -4.51
N LEU A 254 5.11 -23.38 -3.86
CA LEU A 254 5.17 -23.58 -2.41
C LEU A 254 4.97 -22.30 -1.61
N SER A 255 4.76 -21.14 -2.22
CA SER A 255 4.42 -19.92 -1.47
C SER A 255 3.02 -19.98 -0.86
N ASN A 256 2.08 -20.76 -1.44
CA ASN A 256 0.76 -21.03 -0.88
C ASN A 256 0.40 -22.52 -0.97
N PRO A 257 0.94 -23.39 -0.11
CA PRO A 257 0.69 -24.83 -0.19
C PRO A 257 -0.79 -25.24 -0.18
N GLY A 258 -1.66 -24.45 0.47
CA GLY A 258 -3.10 -24.72 0.55
C GLY A 258 -3.89 -24.37 -0.70
N ILE A 259 -3.26 -23.80 -1.73
CA ILE A 259 -3.90 -23.46 -3.01
C ILE A 259 -3.30 -24.31 -4.12
N ARG A 260 -4.15 -24.84 -5.00
CA ARG A 260 -3.71 -25.55 -6.21
C ARG A 260 -2.66 -24.73 -6.97
N MET A 261 -1.51 -25.35 -7.25
CA MET A 261 -0.36 -24.70 -7.90
C MET A 261 0.09 -23.38 -7.24
N GLY A 262 -0.16 -23.21 -5.94
CA GLY A 262 0.16 -22.00 -5.18
C GLY A 262 -0.63 -20.76 -5.61
N GLY A 263 -1.63 -20.93 -6.48
CA GLY A 263 -2.28 -19.86 -7.22
C GLY A 263 -1.38 -19.14 -8.22
N LEU A 264 -0.39 -19.86 -8.77
CA LEU A 264 0.43 -19.37 -9.89
C LEU A 264 -0.29 -19.55 -11.23
N ILE A 265 -0.98 -20.68 -11.41
CA ILE A 265 -1.69 -21.06 -12.63
C ILE A 265 -2.88 -21.94 -12.25
N GLY A 266 -4.07 -21.62 -12.75
CA GLY A 266 -5.24 -22.50 -12.69
C GLY A 266 -5.80 -22.69 -11.28
N GLU A 267 -5.75 -21.65 -10.44
CA GLU A 267 -6.46 -21.65 -9.16
C GLU A 267 -7.99 -21.68 -9.33
N SER A 268 -8.63 -22.62 -8.64
CA SER A 268 -10.09 -22.65 -8.49
C SER A 268 -10.51 -21.63 -7.44
N LYS A 269 -11.43 -20.75 -7.82
CA LYS A 269 -12.01 -19.76 -6.90
C LYS A 269 -12.87 -20.48 -5.87
N GLN A 270 -13.67 -21.45 -6.31
CA GLN A 270 -14.56 -22.20 -5.45
C GLN A 270 -13.77 -23.03 -4.42
N GLU A 271 -12.69 -23.71 -4.81
CA GLU A 271 -11.84 -24.45 -3.86
C GLU A 271 -11.26 -23.53 -2.77
N ILE A 272 -10.78 -22.34 -3.14
CA ILE A 272 -10.28 -21.35 -2.17
C ILE A 272 -11.40 -20.93 -1.21
N TYR A 273 -12.59 -20.60 -1.75
CA TYR A 273 -13.71 -20.14 -0.93
C TYR A 273 -14.25 -21.22 0.02
N ASP A 274 -14.24 -22.49 -0.40
CA ASP A 274 -14.70 -23.61 0.41
C ASP A 274 -13.68 -24.06 1.45
N SER A 275 -12.40 -23.77 1.21
CA SER A 275 -11.32 -23.95 2.21
C SER A 275 -11.34 -22.90 3.33
N ALA A 276 -12.08 -21.80 3.15
CA ALA A 276 -12.10 -20.69 4.08
C ALA A 276 -12.81 -21.03 5.39
N GLY A 277 -12.15 -20.74 6.51
CA GLY A 277 -12.75 -20.88 7.83
C GLY A 277 -13.89 -19.88 8.11
N PRO A 278 -14.47 -19.92 9.33
CA PRO A 278 -15.63 -19.10 9.68
C PRO A 278 -15.39 -17.59 9.66
N VAL A 279 -14.15 -17.13 9.84
CA VAL A 279 -13.79 -15.72 9.80
C VAL A 279 -13.78 -15.25 8.34
N ALA A 280 -12.99 -15.90 7.49
CA ALA A 280 -12.87 -15.56 6.08
C ALA A 280 -14.20 -15.71 5.34
N ARG A 281 -14.97 -16.78 5.63
CA ARG A 281 -16.26 -17.04 4.97
C ARG A 281 -17.31 -15.95 5.20
N ARG A 282 -17.25 -15.20 6.32
CA ARG A 282 -18.14 -14.05 6.56
C ARG A 282 -17.82 -12.85 5.66
N HIS A 283 -16.58 -12.74 5.20
CA HIS A 283 -16.14 -11.67 4.32
C HIS A 283 -16.28 -12.05 2.84
N ILE A 284 -16.13 -13.32 2.48
CA ILE A 284 -16.26 -13.78 1.09
C ILE A 284 -17.71 -13.67 0.62
N LEU A 285 -17.92 -13.00 -0.51
CA LEU A 285 -19.23 -12.89 -1.13
C LEU A 285 -19.80 -14.26 -1.46
N LYS A 286 -21.05 -14.48 -1.02
CA LYS A 286 -21.76 -15.74 -1.21
C LYS A 286 -21.74 -16.17 -2.68
N SER A 287 -21.30 -17.40 -2.91
CA SER A 287 -21.24 -18.00 -4.24
C SER A 287 -21.51 -19.50 -4.19
N PHE A 288 -21.82 -20.07 -5.34
CA PHE A 288 -21.81 -21.51 -5.56
C PHE A 288 -21.41 -21.83 -7.00
N ALA A 289 -20.85 -23.03 -7.19
CA ALA A 289 -20.43 -23.49 -8.50
C ALA A 289 -21.47 -24.40 -9.17
N PHE A 290 -21.45 -24.38 -10.50
CA PHE A 290 -22.17 -25.30 -11.37
C PHE A 290 -21.29 -25.61 -12.59
N SER A 291 -21.41 -26.79 -13.18
CA SER A 291 -20.74 -27.15 -14.42
C SER A 291 -21.73 -27.28 -15.57
N LEU A 292 -21.25 -26.91 -16.76
CA LEU A 292 -21.95 -27.13 -18.01
C LEU A 292 -21.08 -27.99 -18.91
N ARG A 293 -21.60 -29.13 -19.33
CA ARG A 293 -20.97 -30.01 -20.31
C ARG A 293 -21.87 -30.17 -21.53
N ARG A 294 -21.34 -29.92 -22.72
CA ARG A 294 -22.09 -30.10 -23.96
C ARG A 294 -22.11 -31.58 -24.36
N THR A 295 -23.30 -32.18 -24.50
CA THR A 295 -23.45 -33.58 -24.92
C THR A 295 -23.78 -33.69 -26.41
N ARG A 296 -24.74 -32.88 -26.88
CA ARG A 296 -25.21 -32.83 -28.27
C ARG A 296 -25.40 -31.37 -28.69
N SER A 297 -25.81 -31.12 -29.94
CA SER A 297 -25.87 -29.76 -30.53
C SER A 297 -26.58 -28.73 -29.64
N GLN A 298 -27.66 -29.12 -28.97
CA GLN A 298 -28.55 -28.25 -28.18
C GLN A 298 -28.84 -28.78 -26.76
N HIS A 299 -28.06 -29.76 -26.28
CA HIS A 299 -28.27 -30.41 -24.98
C HIS A 299 -26.99 -30.34 -24.13
N PHE A 300 -27.20 -30.09 -22.84
CA PHE A 300 -26.14 -29.86 -21.86
C PHE A 300 -26.41 -30.67 -20.60
N LEU A 301 -25.37 -31.20 -19.99
CA LEU A 301 -25.41 -31.66 -18.60
C LEU A 301 -25.10 -30.47 -17.72
N LEU A 302 -26.09 -30.08 -16.93
CA LEU A 302 -25.96 -29.09 -15.86
C LEU A 302 -25.73 -29.85 -14.56
N SER A 303 -24.56 -29.63 -13.95
CA SER A 303 -24.22 -30.25 -12.67
C SER A 303 -24.03 -29.22 -11.57
N SER A 304 -24.58 -29.46 -10.39
CA SER A 304 -24.32 -28.62 -9.20
C SER A 304 -24.50 -29.45 -7.93
N ALA A 305 -23.58 -29.31 -6.98
CA ALA A 305 -23.58 -30.06 -5.71
C ALA A 305 -23.79 -31.58 -5.88
N GLY A 306 -23.15 -32.18 -6.88
CA GLY A 306 -23.22 -33.63 -7.17
C GLY A 306 -24.51 -34.09 -7.88
N ARG A 307 -25.47 -33.21 -8.13
CA ARG A 307 -26.66 -33.52 -8.94
C ARG A 307 -26.39 -33.18 -10.40
N VAL A 308 -26.78 -34.06 -11.32
CA VAL A 308 -26.62 -33.89 -12.77
C VAL A 308 -27.99 -33.93 -13.41
N ARG A 309 -28.28 -32.96 -14.28
CA ARG A 309 -29.53 -32.89 -15.04
C ARG A 309 -29.23 -32.57 -16.50
N GLU A 310 -29.83 -33.31 -17.43
CA GLU A 310 -29.81 -32.94 -18.84
C GLU A 310 -30.82 -31.81 -19.10
N VAL A 311 -30.37 -30.76 -19.78
CA VAL A 311 -31.16 -29.57 -20.11
C VAL A 311 -30.92 -29.19 -21.57
N GLY A 312 -32.00 -28.81 -22.27
CA GLY A 312 -31.90 -28.22 -23.60
C GLY A 312 -31.56 -26.72 -23.52
N LEU A 313 -31.05 -26.14 -24.61
CA LEU A 313 -30.67 -24.71 -24.67
C LEU A 313 -31.79 -23.77 -24.18
N HIS A 314 -33.04 -24.01 -24.59
CA HIS A 314 -34.20 -23.20 -24.20
C HIS A 314 -34.61 -23.36 -22.73
N THR A 315 -34.23 -24.47 -22.08
CA THR A 315 -34.50 -24.73 -20.65
C THR A 315 -33.33 -24.40 -19.74
N LEU A 316 -32.19 -24.00 -20.30
CA LEU A 316 -30.96 -23.76 -19.56
C LEU A 316 -31.09 -22.58 -18.58
N ALA A 317 -31.62 -21.44 -19.04
CA ALA A 317 -31.83 -20.27 -18.19
C ALA A 317 -32.86 -20.52 -17.06
N PRO A 318 -34.03 -21.14 -17.31
CA PRO A 318 -34.94 -21.57 -16.25
C PRO A 318 -34.29 -22.51 -15.23
N ALA A 319 -33.48 -23.48 -15.67
CA ALA A 319 -32.78 -24.39 -14.78
C ALA A 319 -31.73 -23.66 -13.91
N CYS A 320 -30.99 -22.70 -14.47
CA CYS A 320 -30.06 -21.87 -13.71
C CYS A 320 -30.78 -20.95 -12.70
N LEU A 321 -31.97 -20.41 -13.03
CA LEU A 321 -32.80 -19.69 -12.06
C LEU A 321 -33.25 -20.59 -10.90
N GLU A 322 -33.58 -21.85 -11.18
CA GLU A 322 -33.93 -22.83 -10.16
C GLU A 322 -32.74 -23.09 -9.22
N LEU A 323 -31.53 -23.27 -9.78
CA LEU A 323 -30.30 -23.41 -9.00
C LEU A 323 -30.02 -22.20 -8.10
N LEU A 324 -30.23 -20.97 -8.61
CA LEU A 324 -30.11 -19.76 -7.80
C LEU A 324 -31.06 -19.82 -6.60
N LYS A 325 -32.34 -20.13 -6.82
CA LYS A 325 -33.35 -20.25 -5.75
C LYS A 325 -32.99 -21.32 -4.73
N GLN A 326 -32.57 -22.50 -5.18
CA GLN A 326 -32.14 -23.61 -4.30
C GLN A 326 -30.97 -23.21 -3.41
N ASN A 327 -30.07 -22.36 -3.91
CA ASN A 327 -28.93 -21.80 -3.16
C ASN A 327 -29.27 -20.51 -2.40
N ARG A 328 -30.55 -20.14 -2.28
CA ARG A 328 -31.01 -18.88 -1.64
C ARG A 328 -30.31 -17.65 -2.23
N MET A 329 -30.28 -17.57 -3.55
CA MET A 329 -29.78 -16.44 -4.34
C MET A 329 -30.83 -16.07 -5.39
N SER A 330 -30.79 -14.82 -5.83
CA SER A 330 -31.61 -14.28 -6.91
C SER A 330 -30.75 -13.34 -7.73
N LEU A 331 -31.22 -12.97 -8.92
CA LEU A 331 -30.65 -11.85 -9.65
C LEU A 331 -30.78 -10.57 -8.80
N PRO A 332 -29.80 -9.63 -8.86
CA PRO A 332 -28.63 -9.66 -9.72
C PRO A 332 -27.47 -10.56 -9.20
N VAL A 333 -26.73 -11.18 -10.11
CA VAL A 333 -25.53 -12.00 -9.80
C VAL A 333 -24.41 -11.77 -10.80
N VAL A 334 -23.18 -12.10 -10.39
CA VAL A 334 -22.04 -12.26 -11.29
C VAL A 334 -21.95 -13.73 -11.70
N CYS A 335 -21.85 -13.99 -13.00
CA CYS A 335 -21.53 -15.30 -13.55
C CYS A 335 -20.09 -15.28 -14.07
N LYS A 336 -19.22 -16.16 -13.58
CA LYS A 336 -17.82 -16.23 -14.00
C LYS A 336 -17.28 -17.66 -14.01
N PRO A 337 -16.32 -18.00 -14.88
CA PRO A 337 -15.61 -19.27 -14.80
C PRO A 337 -14.93 -19.43 -13.43
N ASP A 338 -14.92 -20.64 -12.91
CA ASP A 338 -14.19 -20.96 -11.68
C ASP A 338 -12.68 -20.75 -11.87
N LEU A 339 -12.14 -21.38 -12.91
CA LEU A 339 -10.77 -21.16 -13.39
C LEU A 339 -10.78 -19.99 -14.37
N GLY A 340 -10.27 -18.83 -14.02
CA GLY A 340 -10.31 -17.68 -14.94
C GLY A 340 -9.35 -16.59 -14.51
N GLN A 341 -8.72 -15.94 -15.48
CA GLN A 341 -7.77 -14.85 -15.25
C GLN A 341 -8.25 -13.59 -15.94
N ARG A 342 -7.86 -12.43 -15.40
CA ARG A 342 -8.03 -11.11 -16.06
C ARG A 342 -9.46 -10.77 -16.47
N GLY A 343 -10.47 -11.32 -15.77
CA GLY A 343 -11.88 -11.05 -16.06
C GLY A 343 -12.45 -11.82 -17.27
N ASP A 344 -11.71 -12.77 -17.83
CA ASP A 344 -12.19 -13.57 -18.96
C ASP A 344 -13.45 -14.38 -18.57
N GLY A 345 -14.53 -14.20 -19.33
CA GLY A 345 -15.82 -14.87 -19.14
C GLY A 345 -16.67 -14.32 -17.99
N VAL A 346 -16.33 -13.17 -17.41
CA VAL A 346 -17.15 -12.53 -16.37
C VAL A 346 -18.35 -11.82 -16.99
N ALA A 347 -19.55 -12.03 -16.44
CA ALA A 347 -20.76 -11.34 -16.83
C ALA A 347 -21.59 -10.88 -15.63
N PHE A 348 -22.14 -9.67 -15.71
CA PHE A 348 -23.01 -9.08 -14.68
C PHE A 348 -24.47 -9.23 -15.10
N LEU A 349 -25.21 -10.08 -14.39
CA LEU A 349 -26.56 -10.48 -14.77
C LEU A 349 -27.57 -9.80 -13.85
N GLN A 350 -28.25 -8.78 -14.36
CA GLN A 350 -29.27 -8.01 -13.65
C GLN A 350 -30.66 -8.65 -13.76
N ASP A 351 -30.97 -9.22 -14.92
CA ASP A 351 -32.29 -9.71 -15.27
C ASP A 351 -32.24 -11.05 -16.04
N TYR A 352 -33.42 -11.63 -16.27
CA TYR A 352 -33.55 -12.91 -16.95
C TYR A 352 -33.00 -12.90 -18.37
N ARG A 353 -33.20 -11.80 -19.10
CA ARG A 353 -32.76 -11.66 -20.50
C ARG A 353 -31.24 -11.69 -20.58
N GLN A 354 -30.55 -11.02 -19.65
CA GLN A 354 -29.09 -11.05 -19.56
C GLN A 354 -28.58 -12.44 -19.18
N LEU A 355 -29.23 -13.13 -18.24
CA LEU A 355 -28.91 -14.51 -17.89
C LEU A 355 -29.03 -15.44 -19.10
N GLU A 356 -30.12 -15.35 -19.84
CA GLU A 356 -30.38 -16.14 -21.04
C GLU A 356 -29.33 -15.88 -22.12
N ALA A 357 -29.05 -14.61 -22.44
CA ALA A 357 -28.04 -14.23 -23.41
C ALA A 357 -26.64 -14.76 -23.03
N ARG A 358 -26.27 -14.67 -21.74
CA ARG A 358 -24.98 -15.19 -21.26
C ARG A 358 -24.88 -16.70 -21.40
N LEU A 359 -25.93 -17.44 -21.03
CA LEU A 359 -25.96 -18.90 -21.14
C LEU A 359 -25.96 -19.36 -22.59
N GLN A 360 -26.61 -18.63 -23.50
CA GLN A 360 -26.54 -18.88 -24.94
C GLN A 360 -25.11 -18.64 -25.49
N SER A 361 -24.44 -17.56 -25.06
CA SER A 361 -23.04 -17.31 -25.43
C SER A 361 -22.13 -18.45 -24.99
N ILE A 362 -22.24 -18.88 -23.72
CA ILE A 362 -21.50 -20.02 -23.18
C ILE A 362 -21.79 -21.30 -23.99
N ALA A 363 -23.08 -21.60 -24.21
CA ALA A 363 -23.52 -22.78 -24.95
C ALA A 363 -22.96 -22.86 -26.38
N THR A 364 -22.80 -21.71 -27.02
CA THR A 364 -22.29 -21.60 -28.40
C THR A 364 -20.77 -21.77 -28.45
N SER A 365 -20.06 -21.28 -27.44
CA SER A 365 -18.60 -21.38 -27.34
C SER A 365 -18.09 -22.71 -26.77
N LEU A 366 -18.94 -23.51 -26.14
CA LEU A 366 -18.58 -24.82 -25.60
C LEU A 366 -18.38 -25.85 -26.73
N ASP A 367 -17.17 -26.37 -26.84
CA ASP A 367 -16.86 -27.51 -27.70
C ASP A 367 -17.64 -28.77 -27.28
N SER A 368 -17.91 -29.65 -28.25
CA SER A 368 -18.61 -30.91 -27.97
C SER A 368 -17.81 -31.77 -26.98
N GLY A 369 -18.46 -32.22 -25.90
CA GLY A 369 -17.84 -32.99 -24.84
C GLY A 369 -17.04 -32.18 -23.82
N ALA A 370 -16.77 -30.89 -24.08
CA ALA A 370 -16.09 -30.00 -23.13
C ALA A 370 -16.99 -29.70 -21.93
N GLU A 371 -16.38 -29.59 -20.75
CA GLU A 371 -17.02 -29.22 -19.50
C GLU A 371 -16.31 -28.01 -18.90
N VAL A 372 -17.08 -27.00 -18.55
CA VAL A 372 -16.58 -25.80 -17.86
C VAL A 372 -17.37 -25.60 -16.58
N GLN A 373 -16.65 -25.36 -15.49
CA GLN A 373 -17.23 -24.98 -14.21
C GLN A 373 -17.33 -23.46 -14.13
N TYR A 374 -18.52 -22.99 -13.76
CA TYR A 374 -18.87 -21.60 -13.54
C TYR A 374 -19.29 -21.39 -12.09
N ILE A 375 -19.29 -20.13 -11.68
CA ILE A 375 -19.70 -19.67 -10.36
C ILE A 375 -20.78 -18.61 -10.56
N PHE A 376 -21.89 -18.77 -9.84
CA PHE A 376 -22.76 -17.65 -9.53
C PHE A 376 -22.33 -17.03 -8.20
N GLN A 377 -22.03 -15.74 -8.19
CA GLN A 377 -21.63 -14.98 -7.01
C GLN A 377 -22.58 -13.79 -6.81
N ARG A 378 -22.94 -13.51 -5.55
CA ARG A 378 -23.74 -12.33 -5.20
C ARG A 378 -22.99 -11.06 -5.60
N VAL A 379 -23.71 -10.06 -6.13
CA VAL A 379 -23.15 -8.73 -6.35
C VAL A 379 -22.91 -8.04 -5.01
N SER A 380 -21.74 -7.42 -4.85
CA SER A 380 -21.38 -6.61 -3.68
C SER A 380 -22.41 -5.51 -3.40
N ASP A 381 -22.63 -5.21 -2.12
CA ASP A 381 -23.48 -4.08 -1.70
C ASP A 381 -22.74 -2.74 -1.80
N TYR A 382 -21.42 -2.80 -1.97
CA TYR A 382 -20.55 -1.64 -1.98
C TYR A 382 -19.94 -1.38 -3.35
N GLU A 383 -19.71 -0.10 -3.65
CA GLU A 383 -19.19 0.36 -4.92
C GLU A 383 -17.67 0.55 -4.92
N CYS A 384 -17.03 0.90 -3.80
CA CYS A 384 -15.57 1.03 -3.76
C CYS A 384 -14.90 -0.33 -3.86
N GLU A 385 -13.85 -0.45 -4.68
CA GLU A 385 -13.07 -1.68 -4.82
C GLU A 385 -11.57 -1.40 -4.65
N ALA A 386 -10.87 -2.29 -3.93
CA ALA A 386 -9.42 -2.26 -3.82
C ALA A 386 -8.80 -3.65 -3.94
N GLY A 387 -7.66 -3.73 -4.62
CA GLY A 387 -6.75 -4.87 -4.56
C GLY A 387 -5.75 -4.70 -3.42
N VAL A 388 -5.88 -5.48 -2.36
CA VAL A 388 -5.00 -5.45 -1.17
C VAL A 388 -4.04 -6.63 -1.23
N PHE A 389 -2.75 -6.33 -1.33
CA PHE A 389 -1.70 -7.34 -1.47
C PHE A 389 -1.13 -7.71 -0.09
N TYR A 390 -1.38 -8.94 0.31
CA TYR A 390 -1.04 -9.51 1.61
C TYR A 390 0.19 -10.42 1.52
N VAL A 391 1.07 -10.32 2.51
CA VAL A 391 2.20 -11.22 2.70
C VAL A 391 2.28 -11.60 4.18
N ARG A 392 2.32 -12.90 4.46
CA ARG A 392 2.58 -13.49 5.78
C ARG A 392 3.94 -14.18 5.76
N HIS A 393 4.76 -13.87 6.75
CA HIS A 393 6.02 -14.53 6.98
C HIS A 393 5.84 -15.78 7.86
N PRO A 394 6.77 -16.75 7.81
CA PRO A 394 6.70 -17.96 8.62
C PRO A 394 6.70 -17.71 10.15
N ASP A 395 7.19 -16.56 10.59
CA ASP A 395 7.16 -16.12 12.00
C ASP A 395 5.77 -15.61 12.45
N GLY A 396 4.78 -15.65 11.56
CA GLY A 396 3.42 -15.17 11.80
C GLY A 396 3.24 -13.67 11.60
N SER A 397 4.32 -12.91 11.36
CA SER A 397 4.21 -11.49 11.00
C SER A 397 3.59 -11.33 9.63
N ALA A 398 2.74 -10.33 9.45
CA ALA A 398 2.06 -10.08 8.19
C ALA A 398 2.03 -8.60 7.85
N ARG A 399 2.00 -8.31 6.56
CA ARG A 399 2.09 -6.95 6.01
C ARG A 399 1.21 -6.80 4.78
N ILE A 400 0.64 -5.61 4.64
CA ILE A 400 0.10 -5.15 3.35
C ILE A 400 1.21 -4.46 2.55
N THR A 401 1.57 -5.06 1.42
CA THR A 401 2.68 -4.58 0.58
C THR A 401 2.24 -3.63 -0.52
N SER A 402 0.96 -3.68 -0.92
CA SER A 402 0.37 -2.87 -1.99
C SER A 402 -1.12 -2.71 -1.73
N ILE A 403 -1.67 -1.53 -2.03
CA ILE A 403 -3.11 -1.30 -2.13
C ILE A 403 -3.38 -0.61 -3.48
N THR A 404 -4.22 -1.22 -4.31
CA THR A 404 -4.66 -0.64 -5.58
C THR A 404 -6.11 -0.24 -5.46
N LEU A 405 -6.41 1.05 -5.58
CA LEU A 405 -7.79 1.53 -5.65
C LEU A 405 -8.28 1.45 -7.10
N LYS A 406 -9.51 1.00 -7.32
CA LYS A 406 -10.07 0.82 -8.65
C LYS A 406 -11.17 1.86 -8.89
N GLY A 407 -10.90 2.79 -9.80
CA GLY A 407 -11.86 3.79 -10.26
C GLY A 407 -12.61 3.32 -11.50
N PHE A 408 -13.93 3.42 -11.45
CA PHE A 408 -14.84 3.07 -12.54
C PHE A 408 -15.35 4.36 -13.21
N PRO A 409 -14.67 4.88 -14.24
CA PRO A 409 -15.05 6.16 -14.81
C PRO A 409 -16.46 6.14 -15.43
N VAL A 410 -17.23 7.17 -15.12
CA VAL A 410 -18.55 7.43 -15.70
C VAL A 410 -18.59 8.81 -16.35
N ILE A 411 -19.34 8.92 -17.43
CA ILE A 411 -19.69 10.19 -18.07
C ILE A 411 -21.10 10.55 -17.66
N ILE A 412 -21.31 11.80 -17.24
CA ILE A 412 -22.65 12.34 -16.99
C ILE A 412 -23.03 13.14 -18.23
N GLY A 413 -24.11 12.73 -18.90
CA GLY A 413 -24.61 13.40 -20.08
C GLY A 413 -25.02 14.84 -19.79
N ASP A 414 -24.73 15.72 -20.73
CA ASP A 414 -25.18 17.11 -20.72
C ASP A 414 -26.25 17.39 -21.79
N GLY A 415 -26.61 16.38 -22.59
CA GLY A 415 -27.57 16.47 -23.69
C GLY A 415 -27.10 17.22 -24.93
N ASN A 416 -25.87 17.73 -24.95
CA ASN A 416 -25.36 18.58 -26.03
C ASN A 416 -24.14 17.99 -26.72
N HIS A 417 -23.23 17.35 -25.95
CA HIS A 417 -22.00 16.78 -26.48
C HIS A 417 -22.12 15.28 -26.66
N THR A 418 -21.44 14.78 -27.69
CA THR A 418 -21.29 13.34 -27.91
C THR A 418 -20.46 12.71 -26.79
N LEU A 419 -20.64 11.40 -26.59
CA LEU A 419 -19.84 10.64 -25.65
C LEU A 419 -18.34 10.71 -25.98
N GLU A 420 -17.97 10.80 -27.26
CA GLU A 420 -16.59 11.03 -27.71
C GLU A 420 -16.03 12.36 -27.20
N GLU A 421 -16.76 13.47 -27.39
CA GLU A 421 -16.33 14.80 -26.95
C GLU A 421 -16.17 14.86 -25.43
N LEU A 422 -17.10 14.24 -24.69
CA LEU A 422 -17.04 14.16 -23.23
C LEU A 422 -15.84 13.33 -22.75
N ILE A 423 -15.55 12.19 -23.40
CA ILE A 423 -14.35 11.37 -23.17
C ILE A 423 -13.08 12.15 -23.47
N ASP A 424 -13.06 12.85 -24.61
CA ASP A 424 -11.91 13.62 -25.06
C ASP A 424 -11.68 14.83 -24.15
N SER A 425 -12.65 15.30 -23.38
CA SER A 425 -12.45 16.40 -22.43
C SER A 425 -11.57 16.05 -21.21
N VAL A 426 -11.25 14.77 -20.98
CA VAL A 426 -10.50 14.29 -19.81
C VAL A 426 -9.34 13.39 -20.25
N ASP A 427 -8.09 13.84 -20.08
CA ASP A 427 -6.90 13.18 -20.66
C ASP A 427 -6.75 11.70 -20.29
N VAL A 428 -6.96 11.33 -19.02
CA VAL A 428 -6.89 9.93 -18.56
C VAL A 428 -8.00 9.04 -19.15
N ILE A 429 -9.14 9.63 -19.52
CA ILE A 429 -10.23 8.91 -20.18
C ILE A 429 -9.95 8.81 -21.68
N ARG A 430 -9.54 9.93 -22.30
CA ARG A 430 -9.12 10.02 -23.71
C ARG A 430 -8.09 8.97 -24.08
N SER A 431 -7.07 8.74 -23.23
CA SER A 431 -6.02 7.75 -23.49
C SER A 431 -6.54 6.31 -23.63
N ARG A 432 -7.73 6.02 -23.09
CA ARG A 432 -8.41 4.72 -23.11
C ARG A 432 -9.57 4.68 -24.11
N LYS A 433 -9.81 5.74 -24.89
CA LYS A 433 -10.93 5.85 -25.84
C LYS A 433 -11.12 4.62 -26.74
N ARG A 434 -10.03 4.10 -27.30
CA ARG A 434 -10.05 2.90 -28.17
C ARG A 434 -10.55 1.64 -27.45
N ILE A 435 -10.40 1.56 -26.13
CA ILE A 435 -10.91 0.44 -25.33
C ILE A 435 -12.41 0.60 -25.14
N TYR A 436 -12.89 1.81 -24.86
CA TYR A 436 -14.32 2.12 -24.69
C TYR A 436 -15.12 1.97 -25.99
N ALA A 437 -14.56 2.38 -27.12
CA ALA A 437 -15.17 2.28 -28.45
C ALA A 437 -15.56 0.84 -28.87
N LYS A 438 -14.98 -0.18 -28.21
CA LYS A 438 -15.31 -1.58 -28.50
C LYS A 438 -16.71 -2.00 -28.02
N ARG A 439 -17.31 -1.23 -27.11
CA ARG A 439 -18.57 -1.60 -26.43
C ARG A 439 -19.56 -0.45 -26.27
N LEU A 440 -19.15 0.78 -26.55
CA LEU A 440 -20.01 1.98 -26.48
C LEU A 440 -20.08 2.64 -27.85
N ASP A 441 -21.26 3.17 -28.19
CA ASP A 441 -21.43 4.08 -29.31
C ASP A 441 -20.95 5.48 -28.89
N LEU A 442 -19.75 5.86 -29.36
CA LEU A 442 -19.14 7.14 -28.98
C LEU A 442 -19.82 8.35 -29.65
N ASN A 443 -20.60 8.14 -30.71
CA ASN A 443 -21.33 9.22 -31.39
C ASN A 443 -22.66 9.55 -30.72
N SER A 444 -23.10 8.72 -29.76
CA SER A 444 -24.32 8.98 -28.99
C SER A 444 -24.17 10.27 -28.17
N VAL A 445 -25.27 11.01 -28.02
CA VAL A 445 -25.36 12.19 -27.14
C VAL A 445 -26.15 11.75 -25.90
N PRO A 446 -25.49 11.50 -24.76
CA PRO A 446 -26.18 11.07 -23.56
C PRO A 446 -27.08 12.18 -23.02
N ALA A 447 -28.29 11.82 -22.58
CA ALA A 447 -29.27 12.79 -22.09
C ALA A 447 -28.75 13.54 -20.84
N PRO A 448 -29.25 14.75 -20.55
CA PRO A 448 -28.86 15.49 -19.35
C PRO A 448 -29.04 14.66 -18.07
N GLY A 449 -27.95 14.44 -17.32
CA GLY A 449 -27.95 13.63 -16.10
C GLY A 449 -27.87 12.11 -16.32
N GLU A 450 -27.79 11.63 -17.56
CA GLU A 450 -27.61 10.21 -17.87
C GLU A 450 -26.21 9.73 -17.42
N TYR A 451 -26.15 8.63 -16.66
CA TYR A 451 -24.91 8.01 -16.20
C TYR A 451 -24.43 6.93 -17.18
N VAL A 452 -23.41 7.25 -17.96
CA VAL A 452 -22.79 6.30 -18.90
C VAL A 452 -21.55 5.68 -18.26
N TYR A 453 -21.62 4.41 -17.88
CA TYR A 453 -20.48 3.65 -17.39
C TYR A 453 -19.51 3.34 -18.52
N LEU A 454 -18.27 3.82 -18.41
CA LEU A 454 -17.25 3.49 -19.40
C LEU A 454 -16.73 2.05 -19.23
N VAL A 455 -16.68 1.57 -17.99
CA VAL A 455 -16.29 0.21 -17.60
C VAL A 455 -16.95 -0.17 -16.28
N LYS A 456 -17.41 -1.42 -16.16
CA LYS A 456 -18.03 -1.96 -14.94
C LYS A 456 -17.15 -2.98 -14.20
N SER A 457 -16.13 -3.49 -14.88
CA SER A 457 -15.16 -4.46 -14.33
C SER A 457 -13.93 -3.76 -13.76
N GLY A 458 -13.40 -4.29 -12.66
CA GLY A 458 -12.19 -3.79 -11.99
C GLY A 458 -10.90 -4.18 -12.72
N ASN A 459 -10.83 -4.01 -14.04
CA ASN A 459 -9.75 -4.48 -14.91
C ASN A 459 -9.11 -3.34 -15.72
N HIS A 460 -7.82 -3.07 -15.49
CA HIS A 460 -7.09 -1.99 -16.18
C HIS A 460 -7.09 -2.14 -17.70
N LYS A 461 -7.03 -3.37 -18.23
CA LYS A 461 -7.05 -3.61 -19.69
C LYS A 461 -8.37 -3.24 -20.34
N GLN A 462 -9.44 -3.29 -19.56
CA GLN A 462 -10.77 -2.87 -19.97
C GLN A 462 -10.99 -1.38 -19.66
N GLY A 463 -9.98 -0.61 -19.24
CA GLY A 463 -10.09 0.83 -19.03
C GLY A 463 -10.48 1.26 -17.61
N CYS A 464 -10.53 0.34 -16.65
CA CYS A 464 -10.58 0.72 -15.23
C CYS A 464 -9.33 1.51 -14.86
N ILE A 465 -9.47 2.58 -14.08
CA ILE A 465 -8.33 3.38 -13.63
C ILE A 465 -7.83 2.78 -12.33
N PHE A 466 -6.56 2.39 -12.29
CA PHE A 466 -5.93 1.92 -11.07
C PHE A 466 -5.16 3.08 -10.43
N LEU A 467 -5.27 3.23 -9.11
CA LEU A 467 -4.56 4.24 -8.35
C LEU A 467 -3.78 3.60 -7.21
N ASP A 468 -2.60 4.11 -6.92
CA ASP A 468 -1.82 3.71 -5.76
C ASP A 468 -2.48 4.22 -4.48
N GLY A 469 -3.03 3.28 -3.72
CA GLY A 469 -3.64 3.49 -2.42
C GLY A 469 -2.76 3.05 -1.25
N THR A 470 -1.48 2.75 -1.47
CA THR A 470 -0.60 2.15 -0.44
C THR A 470 -0.45 3.03 0.80
N SER A 471 -0.66 4.35 0.67
CA SER A 471 -0.73 5.31 1.79
C SER A 471 -1.94 5.11 2.72
N LEU A 472 -2.99 4.41 2.27
CA LEU A 472 -4.18 4.09 3.06
C LEU A 472 -3.95 2.92 4.02
N ARG A 473 -2.77 2.29 3.98
CA ARG A 473 -2.43 1.22 4.90
C ARG A 473 -2.42 1.73 6.34
N THR A 474 -3.14 1.03 7.20
CA THR A 474 -3.15 1.25 8.65
C THR A 474 -2.93 -0.08 9.35
N SER A 475 -2.51 -0.03 10.62
CA SER A 475 -2.40 -1.24 11.44
C SER A 475 -3.75 -1.95 11.62
N ALA A 476 -4.87 -1.21 11.64
CA ALA A 476 -6.20 -1.79 11.75
C ALA A 476 -6.58 -2.61 10.51
N LEU A 477 -6.35 -2.06 9.31
CA LEU A 477 -6.54 -2.77 8.05
C LEU A 477 -5.60 -3.99 7.95
N GLU A 478 -4.33 -3.85 8.29
CA GLU A 478 -3.38 -4.98 8.30
C GLU A 478 -3.84 -6.11 9.22
N GLN A 479 -4.31 -5.80 10.43
CA GLN A 479 -4.84 -6.80 11.35
C GLN A 479 -6.12 -7.46 10.83
N ALA A 480 -7.04 -6.68 10.23
CA ALA A 480 -8.26 -7.23 9.65
C ALA A 480 -7.96 -8.20 8.50
N VAL A 481 -7.11 -7.79 7.55
CA VAL A 481 -6.69 -8.65 6.44
C VAL A 481 -5.91 -9.86 6.96
N ASN A 482 -5.04 -9.69 7.96
CA ASN A 482 -4.32 -10.82 8.56
C ASN A 482 -5.26 -11.83 9.21
N ARG A 483 -6.37 -11.40 9.83
CA ARG A 483 -7.39 -12.32 10.36
C ARG A 483 -8.12 -13.07 9.25
N ILE A 484 -8.48 -12.40 8.15
CA ILE A 484 -9.14 -13.01 6.99
C ILE A 484 -8.20 -14.03 6.33
N CYS A 485 -6.99 -13.62 5.99
CA CYS A 485 -5.98 -14.48 5.36
C CYS A 485 -5.42 -15.57 6.30
N GLY A 486 -5.41 -15.29 7.60
CA GLY A 486 -5.07 -16.22 8.68
C GLY A 486 -5.97 -17.45 8.72
N ASP A 487 -7.22 -17.27 8.30
CA ASP A 487 -8.28 -18.28 8.31
C ASP A 487 -8.39 -19.06 6.99
N LEU A 488 -7.48 -18.78 6.04
CA LEU A 488 -7.26 -19.59 4.85
C LEU A 488 -6.09 -20.56 5.09
N PRO A 489 -6.23 -21.86 4.75
CA PRO A 489 -5.18 -22.84 4.98
C PRO A 489 -3.94 -22.49 4.14
N ASP A 490 -2.80 -22.37 4.81
CA ASP A 490 -1.49 -22.20 4.17
C ASP A 490 -1.42 -21.09 3.09
N PHE A 491 -2.14 -19.98 3.32
CA PHE A 491 -2.09 -18.79 2.48
C PHE A 491 -1.10 -17.76 3.01
N TYR A 492 0.01 -17.55 2.31
CA TYR A 492 1.09 -16.65 2.74
C TYR A 492 1.31 -15.47 1.79
N PHE A 493 0.90 -15.55 0.53
CA PHE A 493 1.19 -14.53 -0.46
C PHE A 493 0.06 -14.40 -1.47
N GLY A 494 -0.51 -13.21 -1.59
CA GLY A 494 -1.52 -13.00 -2.62
C GLY A 494 -2.24 -11.66 -2.54
N ARG A 495 -3.22 -11.47 -3.42
CA ARG A 495 -4.04 -10.26 -3.50
C ARG A 495 -5.50 -10.58 -3.23
N LEU A 496 -6.10 -9.83 -2.33
CA LEU A 496 -7.55 -9.83 -2.10
C LEU A 496 -8.14 -8.66 -2.85
N ASP A 497 -9.06 -8.93 -3.76
CA ASP A 497 -9.91 -7.88 -4.32
C ASP A 497 -11.13 -7.75 -3.42
N ILE A 498 -11.24 -6.61 -2.74
CA ILE A 498 -12.25 -6.33 -1.72
C ILE A 498 -13.11 -5.15 -2.10
N ARG A 499 -14.40 -5.23 -1.79
CA ARG A 499 -15.37 -4.15 -1.86
C ARG A 499 -15.67 -3.62 -0.46
N PHE A 500 -15.89 -2.32 -0.32
CA PHE A 500 -16.09 -1.65 0.97
C PHE A 500 -16.90 -0.35 0.80
N PRO A 501 -17.58 0.15 1.85
CA PRO A 501 -18.43 1.34 1.75
C PRO A 501 -17.67 2.62 1.36
N ASP A 502 -16.56 2.89 2.04
CA ASP A 502 -15.73 4.07 1.81
C ASP A 502 -14.29 3.86 2.33
N VAL A 503 -13.41 4.82 2.03
CA VAL A 503 -11.99 4.74 2.43
C VAL A 503 -11.79 4.69 3.95
N ASN A 504 -12.70 5.24 4.77
CA ASN A 504 -12.58 5.14 6.23
C ASN A 504 -12.82 3.71 6.70
N HIS A 505 -13.80 3.01 6.12
CA HIS A 505 -14.05 1.58 6.39
C HIS A 505 -12.87 0.72 5.96
N LEU A 506 -12.31 0.99 4.78
CA LEU A 506 -11.07 0.33 4.33
C LEU A 506 -9.94 0.55 5.35
N ARG A 507 -9.69 1.79 5.76
CA ARG A 507 -8.64 2.11 6.76
C ARG A 507 -8.93 1.52 8.14
N ALA A 508 -10.18 1.37 8.53
CA ALA A 508 -10.57 0.75 9.79
C ALA A 508 -10.51 -0.79 9.72
N GLY A 509 -10.51 -1.36 8.51
CA GLY A 509 -10.60 -2.80 8.29
C GLY A 509 -12.00 -3.35 8.62
N THR A 510 -13.04 -2.55 8.42
CA THR A 510 -14.45 -2.90 8.69
C THR A 510 -15.23 -3.02 7.39
N ASP A 511 -16.30 -3.83 7.40
CA ASP A 511 -17.22 -4.01 6.27
C ASP A 511 -16.54 -4.37 4.94
N LEU A 512 -15.53 -5.23 5.02
CA LEU A 512 -14.79 -5.72 3.86
C LEU A 512 -15.51 -6.92 3.25
N GLN A 513 -15.94 -6.81 1.99
CA GLN A 513 -16.49 -7.90 1.20
C GLN A 513 -15.44 -8.40 0.21
N VAL A 514 -14.96 -9.63 0.37
CA VAL A 514 -13.97 -10.25 -0.51
C VAL A 514 -14.67 -10.76 -1.78
N VAL A 515 -14.27 -10.21 -2.92
CA VAL A 515 -14.77 -10.56 -4.26
C VAL A 515 -13.94 -11.69 -4.89
N GLU A 516 -12.62 -11.60 -4.72
CA GLU A 516 -11.65 -12.51 -5.29
C GLU A 516 -10.41 -12.64 -4.39
N ILE A 517 -9.84 -13.83 -4.34
CA ILE A 517 -8.58 -14.14 -3.67
C ILE A 517 -7.64 -14.72 -4.73
N ASN A 518 -6.52 -14.05 -4.95
CA ASN A 518 -5.52 -14.43 -5.95
C ASN A 518 -4.23 -14.87 -5.22
N GLY A 519 -3.61 -15.96 -5.66
CA GLY A 519 -2.40 -16.52 -5.04
C GLY A 519 -1.09 -15.96 -5.59
N ALA A 520 -0.09 -16.83 -5.78
CA ALA A 520 1.28 -16.47 -6.14
C ALA A 520 1.42 -15.75 -7.49
N GLY A 521 0.49 -15.96 -8.42
CA GLY A 521 0.44 -15.29 -9.72
C GLY A 521 -0.16 -13.88 -9.66
N ALA A 522 -0.64 -13.44 -8.51
CA ALA A 522 -1.22 -12.12 -8.34
C ALA A 522 -0.15 -11.02 -8.52
N GLU A 523 -0.56 -9.94 -9.17
CA GLU A 523 0.29 -8.76 -9.36
C GLU A 523 -0.13 -7.62 -8.44
N ALA A 524 0.86 -6.87 -7.95
CA ALA A 524 0.65 -5.62 -7.23
C ALA A 524 0.27 -4.51 -8.20
N THR A 525 -1.02 -4.45 -8.50
CA THR A 525 -1.61 -3.65 -9.57
C THR A 525 -1.52 -2.13 -9.39
N HIS A 526 -0.99 -1.62 -8.27
CA HIS A 526 -0.79 -0.17 -8.08
C HIS A 526 0.28 0.38 -9.03
N ILE A 527 1.14 -0.48 -9.58
CA ILE A 527 2.13 -0.11 -10.59
C ILE A 527 1.51 0.45 -11.87
N TRP A 528 0.22 0.18 -12.11
CA TRP A 528 -0.53 0.72 -13.25
C TRP A 528 -1.16 2.09 -12.95
N ASP A 529 -0.82 2.73 -11.82
CA ASP A 529 -1.22 4.13 -11.58
C ASP A 529 -0.71 5.02 -12.73
N PRO A 530 -1.56 5.91 -13.30
CA PRO A 530 -1.14 6.83 -14.34
C PRO A 530 0.10 7.69 -13.99
N ARG A 531 0.37 7.87 -12.69
CA ARG A 531 1.50 8.63 -12.15
C ARG A 531 2.73 7.75 -11.86
N ALA A 532 2.62 6.43 -12.03
CA ALA A 532 3.67 5.48 -11.69
C ALA A 532 4.92 5.65 -12.57
N ARG A 533 6.09 5.42 -11.96
CA ARG A 533 7.37 5.40 -12.66
C ARG A 533 7.79 3.98 -12.96
N LEU A 534 8.43 3.79 -14.12
CA LEU A 534 8.85 2.47 -14.61
C LEU A 534 9.79 1.77 -13.62
N MET A 535 10.80 2.47 -13.11
CA MET A 535 11.77 1.90 -12.17
C MET A 535 11.13 1.53 -10.83
N GLU A 536 10.19 2.34 -10.32
CA GLU A 536 9.47 2.03 -9.08
C GLU A 536 8.60 0.78 -9.28
N SER A 537 7.94 0.67 -10.43
CA SER A 537 7.12 -0.49 -10.81
C SER A 537 7.94 -1.78 -10.88
N TYR A 538 9.11 -1.76 -11.51
CA TYR A 538 10.00 -2.93 -11.52
C TYR A 538 10.56 -3.26 -10.12
N ARG A 539 10.88 -2.27 -9.30
CA ARG A 539 11.32 -2.52 -7.91
C ARG A 539 10.23 -3.25 -7.11
N THR A 540 8.97 -2.85 -7.27
CA THR A 540 7.82 -3.55 -6.68
C THR A 540 7.74 -4.99 -7.16
N LEU A 541 7.76 -5.21 -8.48
CA LEU A 541 7.64 -6.56 -9.06
C LEU A 541 8.81 -7.48 -8.63
N PHE A 542 10.05 -6.98 -8.65
CA PHE A 542 11.20 -7.75 -8.17
C PHE A 542 11.07 -8.06 -6.67
N TYR A 543 10.64 -7.10 -5.85
CA TYR A 543 10.41 -7.33 -4.43
C TYR A 543 9.41 -8.48 -4.19
N HIS A 544 8.28 -8.48 -4.91
CA HIS A 544 7.28 -9.54 -4.81
C HIS A 544 7.79 -10.91 -5.25
N TRP A 545 8.51 -11.00 -6.38
CA TRP A 545 9.09 -12.27 -6.81
C TRP A 545 10.15 -12.81 -5.85
N ASN A 546 10.97 -11.95 -5.24
CA ASN A 546 11.90 -12.37 -4.19
C ASN A 546 11.16 -12.98 -2.99
N LEU A 547 10.04 -12.38 -2.57
CA LEU A 547 9.22 -12.91 -1.48
C LEU A 547 8.62 -14.27 -1.82
N VAL A 548 8.03 -14.43 -3.01
CA VAL A 548 7.44 -15.69 -3.46
C VAL A 548 8.46 -16.84 -3.42
N PHE A 549 9.67 -16.61 -3.93
CA PHE A 549 10.74 -17.60 -3.88
C PHE A 549 11.26 -17.86 -2.46
N ALA A 550 11.38 -16.81 -1.62
CA ALA A 550 11.80 -16.96 -0.23
C ALA A 550 10.80 -17.78 0.59
N LEU A 551 9.49 -17.50 0.45
CA LEU A 551 8.41 -18.26 1.08
C LEU A 551 8.39 -19.71 0.59
N GLY A 552 8.47 -19.92 -0.73
CA GLY A 552 8.55 -21.26 -1.29
C GLY A 552 9.76 -22.04 -0.79
N ASN A 553 10.92 -21.38 -0.63
CA ASN A 553 12.11 -22.00 -0.04
C ASN A 553 11.95 -22.32 1.45
N SER A 554 11.26 -21.47 2.20
CA SER A 554 10.94 -21.75 3.61
C SER A 554 10.10 -23.02 3.73
N ASN A 555 9.04 -23.12 2.93
CA ASN A 555 8.15 -24.27 2.89
C ASN A 555 8.85 -25.53 2.35
N ARG A 556 9.80 -25.38 1.42
CA ARG A 556 10.69 -26.48 1.00
C ARG A 556 11.58 -26.99 2.14
N ARG A 557 12.15 -26.10 2.95
CA ARG A 557 12.95 -26.48 4.14
C ARG A 557 12.11 -27.17 5.21
N ALA A 558 10.81 -26.88 5.26
CA ALA A 558 9.84 -27.59 6.08
C ALA A 558 9.39 -28.96 5.51
N GLY A 559 9.99 -29.42 4.40
CA GLY A 559 9.78 -30.76 3.84
C GLY A 559 8.87 -30.82 2.63
N LEU A 560 8.24 -29.71 2.22
CA LEU A 560 7.39 -29.68 1.02
C LEU A 560 8.22 -29.76 -0.27
N LYS A 561 7.69 -30.46 -1.27
CA LYS A 561 8.39 -30.65 -2.56
C LYS A 561 7.76 -29.79 -3.65
N PRO A 562 8.53 -28.91 -4.31
CA PRO A 562 7.98 -28.12 -5.40
C PRO A 562 7.73 -29.04 -6.61
N PRO A 563 6.70 -28.74 -7.44
CA PRO A 563 6.52 -29.46 -8.68
C PRO A 563 7.69 -29.19 -9.63
N ALA A 564 7.86 -30.07 -10.60
CA ALA A 564 8.81 -29.84 -11.66
C ALA A 564 8.36 -28.73 -12.62
N GLY A 565 9.31 -28.08 -13.30
CA GLY A 565 9.01 -26.97 -14.22
C GLY A 565 8.07 -27.37 -15.38
N TRP A 566 8.18 -28.60 -15.89
CA TRP A 566 7.29 -29.09 -16.96
C TRP A 566 5.84 -29.25 -16.50
N THR A 567 5.59 -29.45 -15.21
CA THR A 567 4.23 -29.45 -14.66
C THR A 567 3.59 -28.07 -14.83
N LEU A 568 4.33 -26.98 -14.61
CA LEU A 568 3.84 -25.61 -14.83
C LEU A 568 3.41 -25.39 -16.28
N LEU A 569 4.23 -25.84 -17.24
CA LEU A 569 3.92 -25.73 -18.67
C LEU A 569 2.69 -26.55 -19.07
N ARG A 570 2.51 -27.73 -18.46
CA ARG A 570 1.33 -28.58 -18.69
C ARG A 570 0.06 -27.91 -18.17
N GLU A 571 0.08 -27.38 -16.94
CA GLU A 571 -1.06 -26.66 -16.36
C GLU A 571 -1.40 -25.40 -17.19
N LEU A 572 -0.39 -24.65 -17.66
CA LEU A 572 -0.60 -23.49 -18.52
C LEU A 572 -1.30 -23.87 -19.83
N ARG A 573 -0.85 -24.94 -20.49
CA ARG A 573 -1.48 -25.42 -21.73
C ARG A 573 -2.91 -25.91 -21.49
N ALA A 574 -3.17 -26.58 -20.36
CA ALA A 574 -4.51 -27.01 -19.98
C ALA A 574 -5.43 -25.80 -19.75
N TYR A 575 -4.96 -24.78 -19.04
CA TYR A 575 -5.69 -23.52 -18.86
C TYR A 575 -6.02 -22.84 -20.19
N LEU A 576 -5.05 -22.69 -21.09
CA LEU A 576 -5.27 -22.02 -22.38
C LEU A 576 -6.32 -22.72 -23.26
N ARG A 577 -6.40 -24.06 -23.21
CA ARG A 577 -7.46 -24.83 -23.90
C ARG A 577 -8.82 -24.68 -23.23
N LEU A 578 -8.85 -24.56 -21.91
CA LEU A 578 -10.10 -24.37 -21.19
C LEU A 578 -10.66 -22.96 -21.43
N ALA A 579 -9.80 -21.94 -21.43
CA ALA A 579 -10.18 -20.54 -21.59
C ALA A 579 -10.84 -20.23 -22.94
N SER A 580 -10.55 -20.99 -24.01
CA SER A 580 -11.24 -20.83 -25.30
C SER A 580 -12.73 -21.18 -25.25
N ASN A 581 -13.19 -21.84 -24.18
CA ASN A 581 -14.58 -22.27 -24.00
C ASN A 581 -15.43 -21.35 -23.09
N TYR A 582 -14.90 -20.19 -22.65
CA TYR A 582 -15.58 -19.34 -21.64
C TYR A 582 -16.69 -18.43 -22.18
N GLY A 583 -16.84 -18.32 -23.50
CA GLY A 583 -17.73 -17.34 -24.15
C GLY A 583 -17.21 -15.91 -24.07
N VAL A 584 -17.99 -14.95 -24.57
CA VAL A 584 -17.60 -13.52 -24.61
C VAL A 584 -17.80 -12.88 -23.24
N SER A 585 -16.86 -12.01 -22.83
CA SER A 585 -16.93 -11.25 -21.56
C SER A 585 -17.71 -9.95 -21.75
N ASP A 586 -18.34 -9.45 -20.68
CA ASP A 586 -19.01 -8.12 -20.68
C ASP A 586 -18.03 -6.93 -20.73
#